data_AF-A0A1F4Y4U1-F1
#
_entry.id   AF-A0A1F4Y4U1-F1
#
_cell.length_a   1.000
_cell.length_b   1.000
_cell.length_c   1.000
_cell.angle_alpha   90.00
_cell.angle_beta   90.00
_cell.angle_gamma   90.00
#
_symmetry.space_group_name_H-M   'P 1'
#
loop_
_entity.id
_entity.type
_entity.pdbx_description
1 polymer ?
#
loop_
_entity_poly.entity_id
_entity_poly.type
_entity_poly.pdbx_seq_one_letter_code
_entity_poly.pdbx_strand_id
1 'polypeptide(L)'
;MTLHNLKNEAYKTRLTAEEKATMRGRLFYVPAVPSPFFAFSFSRFVFAPLVLLLVMGIGTVSAAQGALPGDLLYGVKISVNEQVEVALARTPTAKAQTEARLAVRRVAEAEALAGQGRLDDTTTQKIEDDFNRHASRARALASIEVPEAPAALTATIKPKQQHERDDDTIEYGTTIRTMGAPQPEASSTAEQSTKRTISASLEEQKTILHNIKLRVGRDIHSTRERD
;
A
#
# COMPACT_ATOMS: atom_id res chain seq x y z
N MET A 1 -17.47 -26.92 85.23
CA MET A 1 -16.95 -25.70 84.55
C MET A 1 -18.09 -24.71 84.46
N THR A 2 -18.06 -23.62 85.24
CA THR A 2 -19.19 -22.70 85.40
C THR A 2 -19.33 -21.80 84.15
N LEU A 3 -20.57 -21.53 83.72
CA LEU A 3 -20.93 -20.71 82.53
C LEU A 3 -20.22 -19.34 82.45
N HIS A 4 -19.75 -18.82 83.58
CA HIS A 4 -18.97 -17.60 83.67
C HIS A 4 -17.59 -17.69 82.98
N ASN A 5 -16.92 -18.84 83.03
CA ASN A 5 -15.62 -19.00 82.37
C ASN A 5 -15.73 -19.09 80.85
N LEU A 6 -16.83 -19.65 80.33
CA LEU A 6 -17.03 -19.80 78.89
C LEU A 6 -17.18 -18.45 78.17
N LYS A 7 -17.83 -17.47 78.82
CA LYS A 7 -17.98 -16.11 78.26
C LYS A 7 -16.65 -15.37 78.19
N ASN A 8 -15.80 -15.53 79.21
CA ASN A 8 -14.48 -14.90 79.25
C ASN A 8 -13.51 -15.53 78.24
N GLU A 9 -13.58 -16.84 78.00
CA GLU A 9 -12.79 -17.47 76.95
C GLU A 9 -13.28 -17.11 75.54
N ALA A 10 -14.59 -17.02 75.33
CA ALA A 10 -15.15 -16.57 74.06
C ALA A 10 -14.80 -15.10 73.74
N TYR A 11 -14.58 -14.25 74.75
CA TYR A 11 -14.13 -12.88 74.55
C TYR A 11 -12.66 -12.83 74.07
N LYS A 12 -11.82 -13.77 74.52
CA LYS A 12 -10.40 -13.86 74.10
C LYS A 12 -10.21 -14.28 72.64
N THR A 13 -11.21 -14.88 72.02
CA THR A 13 -11.16 -15.37 70.62
C THR A 13 -11.95 -14.51 69.63
N ARG A 14 -12.54 -13.40 70.09
CA ARG A 14 -13.24 -12.47 69.19
C ARG A 14 -12.24 -11.58 68.50
N LEU A 15 -12.28 -11.58 67.16
CA LEU A 15 -11.63 -10.55 66.37
C LEU A 15 -12.18 -9.18 66.78
N THR A 16 -11.28 -8.26 67.08
CA THR A 16 -11.64 -6.87 67.35
C THR A 16 -12.28 -6.25 66.10
N ALA A 17 -13.06 -5.18 66.29
CA ALA A 17 -13.70 -4.49 65.17
C ALA A 17 -12.65 -3.97 64.15
N GLU A 18 -11.47 -3.61 64.64
CA GLU A 18 -10.34 -3.11 63.84
C GLU A 18 -9.65 -4.22 63.05
N GLU A 19 -9.42 -5.39 63.65
CA GLU A 19 -8.91 -6.58 62.95
C GLU A 19 -9.92 -7.06 61.88
N LYS A 20 -11.21 -7.03 62.21
CA LYS A 20 -12.27 -7.35 61.24
C LYS A 20 -12.30 -6.35 60.08
N ALA A 21 -12.10 -5.06 60.36
CA ALA A 21 -12.07 -4.02 59.34
C ALA A 21 -10.85 -4.16 58.42
N THR A 22 -9.66 -4.42 58.98
CA THR A 22 -8.42 -4.64 58.21
C THR A 22 -8.49 -5.93 57.40
N MET A 23 -9.05 -7.02 57.93
CA MET A 23 -9.29 -8.24 57.16
C MET A 23 -10.28 -8.03 56.02
N ARG A 24 -11.38 -7.31 56.25
CA ARG A 24 -12.33 -6.96 55.19
C ARG A 24 -11.70 -6.07 54.12
N GLY A 25 -10.89 -5.09 54.51
CA GLY A 25 -10.18 -4.22 53.57
C GLY A 25 -9.25 -5.01 52.63
N ARG A 26 -8.62 -6.08 53.12
CA ARG A 26 -7.78 -6.97 52.29
C ARG A 26 -8.58 -7.92 51.40
N LEU A 27 -9.80 -8.31 51.80
CA LEU A 27 -10.69 -9.16 51.01
C LEU A 27 -11.27 -8.44 49.77
N PHE A 28 -11.45 -7.11 49.83
CA PHE A 28 -12.00 -6.33 48.71
C PHE A 28 -10.97 -5.90 47.67
N TYR A 29 -9.67 -6.19 47.88
CA TYR A 29 -8.62 -5.96 46.89
C TYR A 29 -8.10 -7.28 46.32
N VAL A 30 -8.96 -7.95 45.56
CA VAL A 30 -8.52 -9.00 44.63
C VAL A 30 -8.29 -8.31 43.30
N PRO A 31 -7.03 -8.14 42.82
CA PRO A 31 -6.83 -7.62 41.48
C PRO A 31 -7.53 -8.54 40.49
N ALA A 32 -8.37 -7.98 39.62
CA ALA A 32 -8.98 -8.74 38.54
C ALA A 32 -7.87 -9.20 37.60
N VAL A 33 -7.37 -10.43 37.81
CA VAL A 33 -6.44 -11.06 36.87
C VAL A 33 -7.27 -11.58 35.70
N PRO A 34 -7.09 -11.02 34.48
CA PRO A 34 -7.84 -11.50 33.33
C PRO A 34 -7.53 -12.98 33.12
N SER A 35 -8.56 -13.80 32.91
CA SER A 35 -8.34 -15.23 32.72
C SER A 35 -7.54 -15.48 31.43
N PRO A 36 -6.65 -16.48 31.40
CA PRO A 36 -5.92 -16.82 30.18
C PRO A 36 -6.87 -17.22 29.04
N PHE A 37 -8.06 -17.74 29.38
CA PHE A 37 -9.11 -18.05 28.43
C PHE A 37 -9.78 -16.80 27.84
N PHE A 38 -9.84 -15.69 28.58
CA PHE A 38 -10.38 -14.42 28.08
C PHE A 38 -9.46 -13.81 27.00
N ALA A 39 -8.15 -13.82 27.23
CA ALA A 39 -7.17 -13.40 26.22
C ALA A 39 -7.19 -14.31 24.98
N PHE A 40 -7.33 -15.62 25.18
CA PHE A 40 -7.39 -16.61 24.10
C PHE A 40 -8.67 -16.49 23.25
N SER A 41 -9.84 -16.30 23.87
CA SER A 41 -11.09 -16.09 23.15
C SER A 41 -11.13 -14.72 22.46
N PHE A 42 -10.74 -13.64 23.14
CA PHE A 42 -10.82 -12.28 22.59
C PHE A 42 -9.95 -12.12 21.34
N SER A 43 -8.73 -12.69 21.34
CA SER A 43 -7.85 -12.68 20.16
C SER A 43 -8.48 -13.43 18.98
N ARG A 44 -9.10 -14.60 19.21
CA ARG A 44 -9.74 -15.39 18.13
C ARG A 44 -10.94 -14.67 17.51
N PHE A 45 -11.78 -14.01 18.31
CA PHE A 45 -12.96 -13.31 17.80
C PHE A 45 -12.65 -11.99 17.07
N VAL A 46 -11.47 -11.40 17.28
CA VAL A 46 -11.04 -10.19 16.57
C VAL A 46 -10.15 -10.52 15.36
N PHE A 47 -9.20 -11.44 15.50
CA PHE A 47 -8.25 -11.76 14.43
C PHE A 47 -8.84 -12.69 13.36
N ALA A 48 -9.74 -13.62 13.70
CA ALA A 48 -10.36 -14.50 12.70
C ALA A 48 -11.14 -13.73 11.61
N PRO A 49 -12.04 -12.78 11.93
CA PRO A 49 -12.71 -12.01 10.89
C PRO A 49 -11.74 -11.10 10.12
N LEU A 50 -10.70 -10.56 10.77
CA LEU A 50 -9.69 -9.75 10.10
C LEU A 50 -8.89 -10.56 9.06
N VAL A 51 -8.45 -11.76 9.42
CA VAL A 51 -7.74 -12.67 8.51
C VAL A 51 -8.67 -13.11 7.38
N LEU A 52 -9.94 -13.41 7.67
CA LEU A 52 -10.92 -13.75 6.64
C LEU A 52 -11.14 -12.59 5.66
N LEU A 53 -11.30 -11.36 6.16
CA LEU A 53 -11.41 -10.15 5.35
C LEU A 53 -10.14 -9.91 4.52
N LEU A 54 -8.96 -10.17 5.09
CA LEU A 54 -7.70 -10.02 4.37
C LEU A 54 -7.58 -11.06 3.24
N VAL A 55 -7.93 -12.32 3.48
CA VAL A 55 -7.88 -13.38 2.47
C VAL A 55 -8.90 -13.14 1.36
N MET A 56 -10.16 -12.80 1.71
CA MET A 56 -11.17 -12.44 0.71
C MET A 56 -10.80 -11.15 -0.05
N GLY A 57 -10.26 -10.15 0.65
CA GLY A 57 -9.84 -8.87 0.08
C GLY A 57 -8.66 -9.01 -0.90
N ILE A 58 -7.63 -9.78 -0.54
CA ILE A 58 -6.48 -10.03 -1.43
C ILE A 58 -6.91 -10.85 -2.66
N GLY A 59 -7.76 -11.86 -2.47
CA GLY A 59 -8.27 -12.69 -3.58
C GLY A 59 -9.06 -11.88 -4.60
N THR A 60 -9.94 -10.99 -4.12
CA THR A 60 -10.75 -10.10 -4.98
C THR A 60 -9.92 -9.06 -5.73
N VAL A 61 -8.92 -8.46 -5.07
CA VAL A 61 -7.96 -7.54 -5.71
C VAL A 61 -7.16 -8.24 -6.81
N SER A 62 -6.66 -9.46 -6.55
CA SER A 62 -5.91 -10.23 -7.54
C SER A 62 -6.77 -10.64 -8.73
N ALA A 63 -8.00 -11.10 -8.49
CA ALA A 63 -8.92 -11.48 -9.57
C ALA A 63 -9.35 -10.26 -10.41
N ALA A 64 -9.51 -9.09 -9.78
CA ALA A 64 -9.84 -7.85 -10.47
C ALA A 64 -8.77 -7.42 -11.48
N GLN A 65 -7.50 -7.83 -11.32
CA GLN A 65 -6.43 -7.46 -12.26
C GLN A 65 -6.67 -7.99 -13.67
N GLY A 66 -7.28 -9.17 -13.81
CA GLY A 66 -7.65 -9.77 -15.10
C GLY A 66 -9.01 -9.33 -15.64
N ALA A 67 -9.79 -8.57 -14.88
CA ALA A 67 -11.13 -8.14 -15.29
C ALA A 67 -11.05 -7.17 -16.49
N LEU A 68 -11.94 -7.36 -17.45
CA LEU A 68 -12.14 -6.51 -18.62
C LEU A 68 -13.36 -5.59 -18.41
N PRO A 69 -13.47 -4.49 -19.17
CA PRO A 69 -14.69 -3.69 -19.20
C PRO A 69 -15.95 -4.56 -19.38
N GLY A 70 -16.92 -4.38 -18.47
CA GLY A 70 -18.14 -5.18 -18.42
C GLY A 70 -18.10 -6.36 -17.44
N ASP A 71 -16.92 -6.76 -16.95
CA ASP A 71 -16.79 -7.78 -15.91
C ASP A 71 -17.11 -7.22 -14.52
N LEU A 72 -17.64 -8.07 -13.63
CA LEU A 72 -18.10 -7.68 -12.29
C LEU A 72 -17.03 -6.96 -11.45
N LEU A 73 -15.79 -7.44 -11.51
CA LEU A 73 -14.67 -6.92 -10.72
C LEU A 73 -13.91 -5.77 -11.40
N TYR A 74 -14.32 -5.34 -12.60
CA TYR A 74 -13.66 -4.23 -13.29
C TYR A 74 -13.76 -2.91 -12.52
N GLY A 75 -14.87 -2.68 -11.82
CA GLY A 75 -15.01 -1.52 -10.93
C GLY A 75 -13.97 -1.51 -9.80
N VAL A 76 -13.61 -2.68 -9.27
CA VAL A 76 -12.56 -2.84 -8.25
C VAL A 76 -11.17 -2.58 -8.86
N LYS A 77 -10.93 -3.05 -10.09
CA LYS A 77 -9.68 -2.81 -10.82
C LYS A 77 -9.37 -1.32 -10.92
N ILE A 78 -10.32 -0.54 -11.44
CA ILE A 78 -10.13 0.92 -11.62
C ILE A 78 -10.09 1.63 -10.26
N SER A 79 -11.05 1.34 -9.38
CA SER A 79 -11.25 2.16 -8.17
C SER A 79 -10.25 1.86 -7.06
N VAL A 80 -9.70 0.65 -7.03
CA VAL A 80 -8.80 0.19 -5.96
C VAL A 80 -7.42 -0.11 -6.52
N ASN A 81 -7.30 -1.08 -7.42
CA ASN A 81 -5.98 -1.59 -7.81
C ASN A 81 -5.13 -0.50 -8.48
N GLU A 82 -5.71 0.22 -9.44
CA GLU A 82 -4.99 1.27 -10.17
C GLU A 82 -4.67 2.47 -9.28
N GLN A 83 -5.57 2.84 -8.37
CA GLN A 83 -5.32 3.91 -7.41
C GLN A 83 -4.18 3.55 -6.46
N VAL A 84 -4.08 2.29 -6.05
CA VAL A 84 -2.96 1.78 -5.25
C VAL A 84 -1.67 1.80 -6.09
N GLU A 85 -1.70 1.40 -7.37
CA GLU A 85 -0.53 1.45 -8.26
C GLU A 85 0.01 2.88 -8.41
N VAL A 86 -0.89 3.87 -8.57
CA VAL A 86 -0.52 5.30 -8.65
C VAL A 86 -0.06 5.85 -7.30
N ALA A 87 -0.70 5.45 -6.19
CA ALA A 87 -0.35 5.92 -4.85
C ALA A 87 1.04 5.41 -4.40
N LEU A 88 1.44 4.22 -4.84
CA LEU A 88 2.78 3.67 -4.57
C LEU A 88 3.89 4.39 -5.34
N ALA A 89 3.57 5.05 -6.46
CA ALA A 89 4.53 5.87 -7.20
C ALA A 89 4.75 7.21 -6.47
N ARG A 90 5.93 7.38 -5.85
CA ARG A 90 6.21 8.52 -4.97
C ARG A 90 6.67 9.79 -5.69
N THR A 91 7.29 9.69 -6.86
CA THR A 91 7.80 10.83 -7.61
C THR A 91 6.87 11.20 -8.78
N PRO A 92 6.87 12.46 -9.27
CA PRO A 92 6.10 12.84 -10.46
C PRO A 92 6.46 12.00 -11.69
N THR A 93 7.73 11.70 -11.89
CA THR A 93 8.24 10.84 -12.96
C THR A 93 7.72 9.40 -12.84
N ALA A 94 7.74 8.81 -11.64
CA ALA A 94 7.19 7.47 -11.42
C ALA A 94 5.67 7.42 -11.63
N LYS A 95 4.94 8.46 -11.18
CA LYS A 95 3.49 8.56 -11.42
C LYS A 95 3.19 8.69 -12.90
N ALA A 96 3.96 9.49 -13.64
CA ALA A 96 3.83 9.62 -15.09
C ALA A 96 4.02 8.28 -15.80
N GLN A 97 5.02 7.49 -15.39
CA GLN A 97 5.23 6.14 -15.92
C GLN A 97 4.08 5.20 -15.59
N THR A 98 3.55 5.24 -14.36
CA THR A 98 2.39 4.43 -13.97
C THR A 98 1.16 4.79 -14.81
N GLU A 99 0.85 6.07 -14.93
CA GLU A 99 -0.26 6.54 -15.78
C GLU A 99 -0.07 6.13 -17.25
N ALA A 100 1.16 6.19 -17.77
CA ALA A 100 1.45 5.71 -19.12
C ALA A 100 1.22 4.19 -19.27
N ARG A 101 1.62 3.38 -18.29
CA ARG A 101 1.34 1.93 -18.28
C ARG A 101 -0.15 1.63 -18.23
N LEU A 102 -0.93 2.41 -17.47
CA LEU A 102 -2.38 2.26 -17.43
C LEU A 102 -3.02 2.60 -18.78
N ALA A 103 -2.53 3.63 -19.48
CA ALA A 103 -2.96 3.92 -20.86
C ALA A 103 -2.67 2.74 -21.80
N VAL A 104 -1.45 2.21 -21.80
CA VAL A 104 -1.09 1.01 -22.60
C VAL A 104 -2.02 -0.17 -22.26
N ARG A 105 -2.33 -0.37 -20.97
CA ARG A 105 -3.22 -1.44 -20.52
C ARG A 105 -4.63 -1.31 -21.11
N ARG A 106 -5.17 -0.10 -21.30
CA ARG A 106 -6.47 0.10 -21.96
C ARG A 106 -6.49 -0.40 -23.39
N VAL A 107 -5.38 -0.25 -24.12
CA VAL A 107 -5.25 -0.78 -25.48
C VAL A 107 -5.25 -2.32 -25.46
N ALA A 108 -4.51 -2.93 -24.55
CA ALA A 108 -4.51 -4.39 -24.39
C ALA A 108 -5.88 -4.95 -23.98
N GLU A 109 -6.66 -4.21 -23.17
CA GLU A 109 -8.05 -4.57 -22.84
C GLU A 109 -8.96 -4.53 -24.09
N ALA A 110 -8.76 -3.55 -24.96
CA ALA A 110 -9.47 -3.48 -26.24
C ALA A 110 -9.14 -4.69 -27.12
N GLU A 111 -7.86 -5.05 -27.25
CA GLU A 111 -7.43 -6.23 -28.01
C GLU A 111 -8.02 -7.52 -27.46
N ALA A 112 -8.02 -7.68 -26.14
CA ALA A 112 -8.60 -8.84 -25.48
C ALA A 112 -10.12 -8.95 -25.71
N LEU A 113 -10.85 -7.84 -25.60
CA LEU A 113 -12.29 -7.79 -25.88
C LEU A 113 -12.59 -8.05 -27.36
N ALA A 114 -11.77 -7.50 -28.27
CA ALA A 114 -11.90 -7.75 -29.70
C ALA A 114 -11.68 -9.24 -30.02
N GLY A 115 -10.66 -9.87 -29.44
CA GLY A 115 -10.39 -11.30 -29.58
C GLY A 115 -11.50 -12.20 -29.00
N GLN A 116 -12.27 -11.70 -28.02
CA GLN A 116 -13.43 -12.39 -27.45
C GLN A 116 -14.75 -12.09 -28.19
N GLY A 117 -14.75 -11.22 -29.19
CA GLY A 117 -15.98 -10.78 -29.87
C GLY A 117 -16.94 -9.99 -28.96
N ARG A 118 -16.44 -9.44 -27.85
CA ARG A 118 -17.21 -8.67 -26.85
C ARG A 118 -17.01 -7.16 -26.96
N LEU A 119 -16.17 -6.72 -27.89
CA LEU A 119 -15.89 -5.30 -28.09
C LEU A 119 -17.00 -4.64 -28.92
N ASP A 120 -17.77 -3.76 -28.29
CA ASP A 120 -18.79 -2.93 -28.94
C ASP A 120 -18.37 -1.45 -28.97
N ASP A 121 -19.15 -0.61 -29.68
CA ASP A 121 -18.86 0.82 -29.82
C ASP A 121 -18.84 1.54 -28.47
N THR A 122 -19.75 1.18 -27.56
CA THR A 122 -19.88 1.84 -26.25
C THR A 122 -18.66 1.55 -25.37
N THR A 123 -18.16 0.33 -25.42
CA THR A 123 -17.00 -0.15 -24.67
C THR A 123 -15.72 0.39 -25.29
N THR A 124 -15.65 0.44 -26.62
CA THR A 124 -14.56 1.07 -27.36
C THR A 124 -14.42 2.55 -26.98
N GLN A 125 -15.53 3.29 -26.92
CA GLN A 125 -15.52 4.69 -26.52
C GLN A 125 -15.05 4.86 -25.06
N LYS A 126 -15.54 4.04 -24.12
CA LYS A 126 -15.08 4.07 -22.73
C LYS A 126 -13.58 3.82 -22.61
N ILE A 127 -13.05 2.84 -23.34
CA ILE A 127 -11.62 2.52 -23.36
C ILE A 127 -10.82 3.69 -23.91
N GLU A 128 -11.30 4.36 -24.96
CA GLU A 128 -10.67 5.54 -25.54
C GLU A 128 -10.64 6.73 -24.58
N ASP A 129 -11.74 6.99 -23.88
CA ASP A 129 -11.82 8.02 -22.85
C ASP A 129 -10.87 7.73 -21.68
N ASP A 130 -10.83 6.47 -21.22
CA ASP A 130 -9.93 6.00 -20.18
C ASP A 130 -8.46 6.13 -20.60
N PHE A 131 -8.13 5.71 -21.83
CA PHE A 131 -6.80 5.87 -22.42
C PHE A 131 -6.38 7.34 -22.43
N ASN A 132 -7.23 8.23 -22.95
CA ASN A 132 -6.95 9.65 -23.05
C ASN A 132 -6.77 10.31 -21.68
N ARG A 133 -7.54 9.89 -20.68
CA ARG A 133 -7.38 10.34 -19.29
C ARG A 133 -6.01 9.95 -18.72
N HIS A 134 -5.61 8.69 -18.87
CA HIS A 134 -4.30 8.24 -18.39
C HIS A 134 -3.15 8.89 -19.16
N ALA A 135 -3.26 8.99 -20.49
CA ALA A 135 -2.26 9.62 -21.34
C ALA A 135 -2.08 11.11 -21.05
N SER A 136 -3.18 11.85 -20.79
CA SER A 136 -3.10 13.27 -20.42
C SER A 136 -2.45 13.47 -19.05
N ARG A 137 -2.80 12.66 -18.05
CA ARG A 137 -2.15 12.67 -16.73
C ARG A 137 -0.67 12.33 -16.81
N ALA A 138 -0.30 11.32 -17.61
CA ALA A 138 1.10 10.94 -17.82
C ALA A 138 1.90 12.12 -18.39
N ARG A 139 1.40 12.80 -19.42
CA ARG A 139 2.06 13.98 -20.02
C ARG A 139 2.16 15.15 -19.02
N ALA A 140 1.10 15.42 -18.27
CA ALA A 140 1.08 16.49 -17.28
C ALA A 140 2.12 16.23 -16.17
N LEU A 141 2.14 15.02 -15.61
CA LEU A 141 3.07 14.64 -14.55
C LEU A 141 4.51 14.55 -15.03
N ALA A 142 4.73 14.09 -16.26
CA ALA A 142 6.06 14.07 -16.86
C ALA A 142 6.62 15.48 -16.97
N SER A 143 5.79 16.50 -17.18
CA SER A 143 6.20 17.89 -17.37
C SER A 143 6.58 18.62 -16.06
N ILE A 144 6.30 18.03 -14.90
CA ILE A 144 6.63 18.62 -13.59
C ILE A 144 8.15 18.49 -13.35
N GLU A 145 8.85 19.63 -13.34
CA GLU A 145 10.23 19.71 -12.86
C GLU A 145 10.25 19.48 -11.34
N VAL A 146 11.05 18.52 -10.90
CA VAL A 146 11.21 18.18 -9.48
C VAL A 146 12.32 19.06 -8.90
N PRO A 147 12.05 20.02 -8.01
CA PRO A 147 13.09 20.53 -7.13
C PRO A 147 13.49 19.38 -6.20
N GLU A 148 14.76 18.98 -6.23
CA GLU A 148 15.26 17.92 -5.34
C GLU A 148 14.96 18.28 -3.88
N ALA A 149 14.13 17.47 -3.22
CA ALA A 149 13.95 17.55 -1.78
C ALA A 149 15.13 16.83 -1.10
N PRO A 150 15.73 17.41 -0.05
CA PRO A 150 17.04 17.02 0.46
C PRO A 150 17.08 15.60 1.00
N ALA A 151 18.20 14.92 0.71
CA ALA A 151 18.57 13.56 1.08
C ALA A 151 18.76 13.32 2.60
N ALA A 152 17.79 13.71 3.43
CA ALA A 152 17.83 13.51 4.88
C ALA A 152 16.87 12.38 5.31
N LEU A 153 17.10 11.16 4.81
CA LEU A 153 16.46 9.94 5.35
C LEU A 153 17.30 8.67 5.12
N THR A 154 18.62 8.79 5.15
CA THR A 154 19.51 7.67 5.50
C THR A 154 19.72 7.70 7.00
N ALA A 155 18.74 7.17 7.72
CA ALA A 155 18.87 6.88 9.14
C ALA A 155 20.13 6.04 9.36
N THR A 156 21.06 6.60 10.12
CA THR A 156 22.26 5.96 10.63
C THR A 156 21.86 4.75 11.47
N ILE A 157 21.88 3.55 10.87
CA ILE A 157 21.91 2.30 11.62
C ILE A 157 23.40 2.02 11.89
N LYS A 158 23.87 2.35 13.10
CA LYS A 158 25.17 1.88 13.62
C LYS A 158 25.03 0.44 14.10
N PRO A 159 25.70 -0.57 13.52
CA PRO A 159 26.02 -1.77 14.27
C PRO A 159 27.31 -1.52 15.06
N LYS A 160 27.23 -1.68 16.39
CA LYS A 160 28.40 -1.81 17.26
C LYS A 160 29.16 -3.10 16.91
N GLN A 161 30.43 -2.99 16.57
CA GLN A 161 31.40 -4.08 16.69
C GLN A 161 32.68 -3.47 17.29
N GLN A 162 33.00 -3.86 18.52
CA GLN A 162 34.25 -3.58 19.21
C GLN A 162 35.17 -4.79 19.04
N HIS A 163 36.36 -4.59 18.48
CA HIS A 163 37.58 -5.39 18.67
C HIS A 163 38.68 -4.69 17.84
N GLU A 164 39.94 -4.48 18.23
CA GLU A 164 40.77 -4.65 19.43
C GLU A 164 42.17 -4.20 18.95
N ARG A 165 42.84 -3.29 19.70
CA ARG A 165 44.30 -2.98 19.77
C ARG A 165 45.03 -2.31 18.60
N ASP A 166 45.56 -1.09 18.81
CA ASP A 166 46.93 -0.71 19.30
C ASP A 166 47.83 -0.45 18.06
N ASP A 167 48.63 0.59 17.86
CA ASP A 167 49.19 1.67 18.66
C ASP A 167 49.75 2.73 17.67
N ASP A 168 50.05 3.91 18.19
CA ASP A 168 51.01 4.91 17.70
C ASP A 168 50.69 5.87 16.53
N THR A 169 51.00 7.11 16.85
CA THR A 169 50.60 8.37 16.24
C THR A 169 51.55 8.74 15.10
N ILE A 170 51.02 8.96 13.89
CA ILE A 170 51.70 9.75 12.85
C ILE A 170 50.77 10.88 12.43
N GLU A 171 51.21 12.10 12.73
CA GLU A 171 50.69 13.36 12.24
C GLU A 171 50.79 13.41 10.71
N TYR A 172 49.68 13.14 10.02
CA TYR A 172 49.52 13.52 8.62
C TYR A 172 48.64 14.77 8.57
N GLY A 173 49.28 15.90 8.27
CA GLY A 173 48.61 17.10 7.80
C GLY A 173 47.67 16.73 6.66
N THR A 174 46.37 16.74 6.94
CA THR A 174 45.34 16.47 5.96
C THR A 174 45.20 17.70 5.08
N THR A 175 45.96 17.78 3.99
CA THR A 175 45.52 18.56 2.84
C THR A 175 44.38 17.79 2.20
N ILE A 176 43.14 18.04 2.64
CA ILE A 176 41.97 17.70 1.83
C ILE A 176 42.11 18.55 0.56
N ARG A 177 42.60 17.94 -0.51
CA ARG A 177 42.41 18.43 -1.86
C ARG A 177 40.90 18.49 -2.06
N THR A 178 40.34 19.70 -2.04
CA THR A 178 39.03 20.01 -2.60
C THR A 178 39.02 19.52 -4.05
N MET A 179 38.59 18.28 -4.24
CA MET A 179 38.21 17.72 -5.54
C MET A 179 36.70 17.81 -5.61
N GLY A 180 36.25 18.77 -6.41
CA GLY A 180 35.00 18.74 -7.18
C GLY A 180 33.75 18.33 -6.42
N ALA A 181 32.96 19.33 -6.05
CA ALA A 181 31.51 19.15 -5.93
C ALA A 181 30.97 18.38 -7.15
N PRO A 182 30.10 17.38 -6.98
CA PRO A 182 29.41 16.80 -8.13
C PRO A 182 28.56 17.92 -8.76
N GLN A 183 28.93 18.27 -10.00
CA GLN A 183 28.24 19.23 -10.87
C GLN A 183 26.74 18.88 -11.03
N PRO A 184 25.86 19.89 -11.17
CA PRO A 184 24.40 19.72 -11.27
C PRO A 184 23.90 19.30 -12.67
N GLU A 185 24.72 18.68 -13.52
CA GLU A 185 24.42 18.51 -14.96
C GLU A 185 23.83 17.13 -15.35
N ALA A 186 23.83 16.14 -14.46
CA ALA A 186 23.42 14.77 -14.81
C ALA A 186 21.90 14.50 -14.79
N SER A 187 21.09 15.36 -14.16
CA SER A 187 19.67 15.10 -13.91
C SER A 187 18.73 15.47 -15.08
N SER A 188 19.11 16.46 -15.90
CA SER A 188 18.23 17.02 -16.94
C SER A 188 18.08 16.12 -18.19
N THR A 189 19.11 15.31 -18.50
CA THR A 189 19.15 14.49 -19.71
C THR A 189 18.32 13.21 -19.56
N ALA A 190 18.36 12.58 -18.37
CA ALA A 190 17.59 11.38 -18.06
C ALA A 190 16.07 11.68 -17.93
N GLU A 191 15.71 12.86 -17.45
CA GLU A 191 14.31 13.29 -17.40
C GLU A 191 13.75 13.63 -18.79
N GLN A 192 14.53 14.28 -19.64
CA GLN A 192 14.13 14.56 -21.03
C GLN A 192 14.00 13.28 -21.87
N SER A 193 14.88 12.28 -21.68
CA SER A 193 14.73 10.99 -22.35
C SER A 193 13.44 10.29 -21.92
N THR A 194 13.12 10.31 -20.62
CA THR A 194 11.89 9.69 -20.08
C THR A 194 10.63 10.34 -20.64
N LYS A 195 10.58 11.68 -20.70
CA LYS A 195 9.48 12.44 -21.32
C LYS A 195 9.26 12.00 -22.78
N ARG A 196 10.33 11.94 -23.58
CA ARG A 196 10.28 11.57 -25.00
C ARG A 196 9.81 10.12 -25.19
N THR A 197 10.32 9.19 -24.39
CA THR A 197 9.94 7.77 -24.46
C THR A 197 8.47 7.57 -24.12
N ILE A 198 7.97 8.21 -23.06
CA ILE A 198 6.55 8.15 -22.68
C ILE A 198 5.68 8.72 -23.80
N SER A 199 6.02 9.90 -24.34
CA SER A 199 5.23 10.49 -25.42
C SER A 199 5.21 9.62 -26.69
N ALA A 200 6.35 9.06 -27.09
CA ALA A 200 6.43 8.22 -28.28
C ALA A 200 5.59 6.94 -28.13
N SER A 201 5.70 6.27 -26.97
CA SER A 201 4.91 5.08 -26.67
C SER A 201 3.40 5.37 -26.65
N LEU A 202 2.98 6.50 -26.09
CA LEU A 202 1.56 6.87 -26.06
C LEU A 202 0.98 7.14 -27.45
N GLU A 203 1.74 7.77 -28.36
CA GLU A 203 1.27 7.99 -29.72
C GLU A 203 1.15 6.68 -30.51
N GLU A 204 2.10 5.76 -30.36
CA GLU A 204 2.01 4.42 -30.94
C GLU A 204 0.74 3.70 -30.49
N GLN A 205 0.49 3.68 -29.17
CA GLN A 205 -0.68 3.03 -28.59
C GLN A 205 -2.00 3.68 -29.02
N LYS A 206 -2.01 5.00 -29.19
CA LYS A 206 -3.16 5.73 -29.73
C LYS A 206 -3.47 5.29 -31.16
N THR A 207 -2.45 5.07 -32.00
CA THR A 207 -2.63 4.54 -33.36
C THR A 207 -3.17 3.12 -33.34
N ILE A 208 -2.67 2.26 -32.46
CA ILE A 208 -3.19 0.88 -32.30
C ILE A 208 -4.67 0.91 -31.92
N LEU A 209 -5.03 1.71 -30.91
CA LEU A 209 -6.42 1.83 -30.45
C LEU A 209 -7.34 2.36 -31.57
N HIS A 210 -6.88 3.33 -32.35
CA HIS A 210 -7.61 3.84 -33.51
C HIS A 210 -7.88 2.73 -34.54
N ASN A 211 -6.86 1.91 -34.85
CA ASN A 211 -7.01 0.80 -35.79
C ASN A 211 -7.99 -0.28 -35.27
N ILE A 212 -7.98 -0.57 -33.97
CA ILE A 212 -8.94 -1.48 -33.35
C ILE A 212 -10.37 -0.95 -33.53
N LYS A 213 -10.60 0.34 -33.26
CA LYS A 213 -11.91 0.99 -33.44
C LYS A 213 -12.41 0.88 -34.88
N LEU A 214 -11.55 1.09 -35.87
CA LEU A 214 -11.91 0.95 -37.28
C LEU A 214 -12.32 -0.48 -37.66
N ARG A 215 -11.69 -1.49 -37.04
CA ARG A 215 -12.03 -2.90 -37.27
C ARG A 215 -13.40 -3.24 -36.69
N VAL A 216 -13.67 -2.81 -35.45
CA VAL A 216 -14.97 -3.00 -34.79
C VAL A 216 -16.11 -2.40 -35.61
N GLY A 217 -15.95 -1.14 -36.06
CA GLY A 217 -16.99 -0.49 -36.88
C GLY A 217 -17.27 -1.23 -38.19
N ARG A 218 -16.25 -1.83 -38.82
CA ARG A 218 -16.42 -2.64 -40.04
C ARG A 218 -17.15 -3.95 -39.76
N ASP A 219 -16.79 -4.63 -38.67
CA ASP A 219 -17.37 -5.92 -38.32
C ASP A 219 -18.86 -5.77 -38.00
N ILE A 220 -19.26 -4.73 -37.25
CA ILE A 220 -20.67 -4.43 -36.94
C ILE A 220 -21.49 -4.17 -38.21
N HIS A 221 -20.95 -3.41 -39.18
CA HIS A 221 -21.62 -3.18 -40.45
C HIS A 221 -21.76 -4.45 -41.29
N SER A 222 -20.80 -5.37 -41.25
CA SER A 222 -20.85 -6.64 -42.00
C SER A 222 -21.86 -7.66 -41.46
N THR A 223 -22.22 -7.57 -40.18
CA THR A 223 -23.21 -8.45 -39.54
C THR A 223 -24.62 -7.97 -39.84
N ARG A 224 -24.82 -6.65 -39.95
CA ARG A 224 -26.12 -6.03 -40.23
C ARG A 224 -26.62 -6.23 -41.67
N GLU A 225 -25.74 -6.52 -42.62
CA GLU A 225 -26.13 -6.87 -44.01
C GLU A 225 -26.47 -8.36 -44.21
N ARG A 226 -26.31 -9.20 -43.18
CA ARG A 226 -26.55 -10.66 -43.26
C ARG A 226 -27.85 -11.13 -42.59
N ASP A 227 -28.57 -10.23 -41.93
CA ASP A 227 -29.89 -10.46 -41.33
C ASP A 227 -30.99 -9.70 -42.12
#